data_AF-A0A9P6ZGL8-F1
#
_entry.id   AF-A0A9P6ZGL8-F1
#
_cell.length_a   1.000
_cell.length_b   1.000
_cell.length_c   1.000
_cell.angle_alpha   90.00
_cell.angle_beta   90.00
_cell.angle_gamma   90.00
#
_symmetry.space_group_name_H-M   'P 1'
#
loop_
_entity.id
_entity.type
_entity.pdbx_description
1 polymer ?
#
loop_
_entity_poly.entity_id
_entity_poly.type
_entity_poly.pdbx_seq_one_letter_code
_entity_poly.pdbx_strand_id
1 'polypeptide(L)'
;QPHHQYPNETLIYHGYLECSPIYPTVVISLRTLAAYHQIHQVCPTFSFQAQSKTLCFLHDGSTLLIPYRPYLMTQLSAAFDVYLQILQHIDQRLSTALKRDTPNWRLLNTCPACFYKLEDEPDLGFNWLVSMDGNNSLKRWDPATYGKNPRLDSHKVRSDFWIDPDTVDKFSGEVRAHAVSDTLNDETVETNPAPFSCTDRWKNAGPEIQKKMFSIFDESGIFIASCRHRFVLLACDMIRSGELAKYPLAIVDKLLATYGKGGACAYDIGCAFTKT
;
A
#
# COMPACT_ATOMS: atom_id res chain seq x y z
N GLN A 1 1.10 -12.25 -48.31
CA GLN A 1 1.77 -12.15 -46.99
C GLN A 1 0.77 -12.65 -45.96
N PRO A 2 1.09 -13.59 -45.06
CA PRO A 2 0.11 -14.06 -44.09
C PRO A 2 -0.20 -12.91 -43.15
N HIS A 3 -1.45 -12.47 -43.16
CA HIS A 3 -2.02 -11.53 -42.21
C HIS A 3 -1.92 -12.19 -40.83
N HIS A 4 -0.96 -11.79 -40.00
CA HIS A 4 -0.94 -12.22 -38.60
C HIS A 4 -2.17 -11.60 -37.94
N GLN A 5 -3.23 -12.38 -37.84
CA GLN A 5 -4.57 -11.93 -37.43
C GLN A 5 -4.56 -11.37 -35.99
N TYR A 6 -3.55 -11.75 -35.19
CA TYR A 6 -3.31 -11.28 -33.83
C TYR A 6 -1.80 -11.14 -33.54
N PRO A 7 -1.17 -9.98 -33.86
CA PRO A 7 0.27 -9.78 -33.61
C PRO A 7 0.63 -9.95 -32.13
N ASN A 8 -0.26 -9.54 -31.24
CA ASN A 8 -0.06 -9.55 -29.78
C ASN A 8 0.03 -10.97 -29.23
N GLU A 9 -0.85 -11.86 -29.70
CA GLU A 9 -0.84 -13.28 -29.31
C GLU A 9 0.48 -13.92 -29.72
N THR A 10 0.90 -13.66 -30.96
CA THR A 10 2.15 -14.19 -31.52
C THR A 10 3.36 -13.71 -30.71
N LEU A 11 3.42 -12.41 -30.39
CA LEU A 11 4.48 -11.84 -29.57
C LEU A 11 4.55 -12.48 -28.18
N ILE A 12 3.41 -12.65 -27.51
CA ILE A 12 3.35 -13.29 -26.18
C ILE A 12 3.82 -14.75 -26.26
N TYR A 13 3.43 -15.51 -27.29
CA TYR A 13 3.92 -16.87 -27.51
C TYR A 13 5.45 -16.93 -27.65
N HIS A 14 6.06 -15.89 -28.20
CA HIS A 14 7.51 -15.75 -28.29
C HIS A 14 8.17 -15.08 -27.07
N GLY A 15 7.39 -14.78 -26.02
CA GLY A 15 7.90 -14.20 -24.78
C GLY A 15 8.13 -12.69 -24.82
N TYR A 16 7.40 -11.98 -25.69
CA TYR A 16 7.46 -10.52 -25.83
C TYR A 16 6.08 -9.90 -25.60
N LEU A 17 6.10 -8.67 -25.09
CA LEU A 17 4.92 -7.87 -24.86
C LEU A 17 5.08 -6.53 -25.59
N GLU A 18 4.07 -6.16 -26.34
CA GLU A 18 4.07 -4.92 -27.11
C GLU A 18 3.80 -3.68 -26.26
N CYS A 19 4.34 -2.55 -26.70
CA CYS A 19 4.14 -1.27 -26.02
C CYS A 19 3.02 -0.40 -26.63
N SER A 20 2.29 -0.91 -27.64
CA SER A 20 1.23 -0.19 -28.37
C SER A 20 0.19 -1.19 -28.88
N PRO A 21 -1.12 -0.95 -28.68
CA PRO A 21 -2.18 -1.92 -28.97
C PRO A 21 -2.52 -2.10 -30.45
N ILE A 22 -2.04 -1.23 -31.34
CA ILE A 22 -2.43 -1.21 -32.77
C ILE A 22 -1.23 -1.43 -33.68
N TYR A 23 -0.12 -0.72 -33.41
CA TYR A 23 1.09 -0.78 -34.23
C TYR A 23 2.31 -0.87 -33.30
N PRO A 24 2.74 -2.08 -32.93
CA PRO A 24 3.90 -2.25 -32.06
C PRO A 24 5.19 -1.97 -32.82
N THR A 25 5.86 -0.86 -32.48
CA THR A 25 7.21 -0.55 -32.97
C THR A 25 8.30 -0.94 -31.97
N VAL A 26 7.91 -1.14 -30.70
CA VAL A 26 8.77 -1.54 -29.60
C VAL A 26 8.09 -2.66 -28.84
N VAL A 27 8.83 -3.72 -28.58
CA VAL A 27 8.41 -4.88 -27.78
C VAL A 27 9.43 -5.10 -26.67
N ILE A 28 8.95 -5.55 -25.52
CA ILE A 28 9.77 -5.81 -24.33
C ILE A 28 9.61 -7.27 -23.96
N SER A 29 10.72 -7.96 -23.71
CA SER A 29 10.63 -9.36 -23.33
C SER A 29 9.98 -9.53 -21.95
N LEU A 30 9.19 -10.59 -21.77
CA LEU A 30 8.61 -10.96 -20.48
C LEU A 30 9.70 -11.17 -19.42
N ARG A 31 10.89 -11.66 -19.82
CA ARG A 31 12.04 -11.82 -18.92
C ARG A 31 12.55 -10.47 -18.41
N THR A 32 12.59 -9.46 -19.26
CA THR A 32 12.96 -8.09 -18.87
C THR A 32 11.95 -7.50 -17.90
N LEU A 33 10.65 -7.68 -18.16
CA LEU A 33 9.59 -7.21 -17.27
C LEU A 33 9.60 -7.96 -15.93
N ALA A 34 9.82 -9.28 -15.95
CA ALA A 34 9.97 -10.08 -14.74
C ALA A 34 11.19 -9.68 -13.92
N ALA A 35 12.34 -9.45 -14.57
CA ALA A 35 13.53 -8.95 -13.89
C ALA A 35 13.27 -7.59 -13.25
N TYR A 36 12.64 -6.66 -13.98
CA TYR A 36 12.27 -5.35 -13.43
C TYR A 36 11.29 -5.48 -12.25
N HIS A 37 10.31 -6.38 -12.33
CA HIS A 37 9.38 -6.65 -11.23
C HIS A 37 10.14 -7.08 -9.96
N GLN A 38 11.09 -8.01 -10.07
CA GLN A 38 11.90 -8.44 -8.92
C GLN A 38 12.82 -7.33 -8.39
N ILE A 39 13.45 -6.56 -9.28
CA ILE A 39 14.28 -5.41 -8.88
C ILE A 39 13.44 -4.41 -8.10
N HIS A 40 12.24 -4.10 -8.56
CA HIS A 40 11.36 -3.13 -7.90
C HIS A 40 10.88 -3.59 -6.52
N GLN A 41 10.78 -4.90 -6.28
CA GLN A 41 10.46 -5.44 -4.95
C GLN A 41 11.60 -5.21 -3.94
N VAL A 42 12.85 -5.28 -4.39
CA VAL A 42 14.04 -5.09 -3.53
C VAL A 42 14.45 -3.62 -3.45
N CYS A 43 14.25 -2.87 -4.53
CA CYS A 43 14.63 -1.47 -4.68
C CYS A 43 13.49 -0.66 -5.32
N PRO A 44 12.47 -0.26 -4.52
CA PRO A 44 11.32 0.50 -5.02
C PRO A 44 11.67 1.87 -5.63
N THR A 45 12.88 2.38 -5.35
CA THR A 45 13.37 3.66 -5.90
C THR A 45 13.92 3.51 -7.33
N PHE A 46 14.08 2.29 -7.84
CA PHE A 46 14.57 2.03 -9.18
C PHE A 46 13.50 2.30 -10.25
N SER A 47 13.45 3.57 -10.68
CA SER A 47 12.43 4.08 -11.59
C SER A 47 12.41 3.45 -13.00
N PHE A 48 11.27 3.53 -13.68
CA PHE A 48 11.13 3.20 -15.10
C PHE A 48 12.12 3.96 -16.00
N GLN A 49 12.42 5.22 -15.67
CA GLN A 49 13.40 6.01 -16.41
C GLN A 49 14.80 5.42 -16.30
N ALA A 50 15.20 5.01 -15.09
CA ALA A 50 16.48 4.34 -14.87
C ALA A 50 16.55 3.03 -15.66
N GLN A 51 15.52 2.18 -15.55
CA GLN A 51 15.45 0.92 -16.29
C GLN A 51 15.48 1.14 -17.81
N SER A 52 14.72 2.10 -18.33
CA SER A 52 14.69 2.44 -19.75
C SER A 52 16.06 2.88 -20.26
N LYS A 53 16.79 3.71 -19.50
CA LYS A 53 18.18 4.08 -19.82
C LYS A 53 19.13 2.89 -19.76
N THR A 54 19.02 2.04 -18.74
CA THR A 54 19.83 0.82 -18.62
C THR A 54 19.65 -0.07 -19.85
N LEU A 55 18.41 -0.28 -20.31
CA LEU A 55 18.15 -1.04 -21.53
C LEU A 55 18.80 -0.37 -22.76
N CYS A 56 18.69 0.94 -22.91
CA CYS A 56 19.36 1.68 -23.99
C CYS A 56 20.89 1.45 -24.00
N PHE A 57 21.54 1.52 -22.83
CA PHE A 57 22.98 1.26 -22.70
C PHE A 57 23.36 -0.20 -22.94
N LEU A 58 22.51 -1.17 -22.56
CA LEU A 58 22.77 -2.58 -22.84
C LEU A 58 22.70 -2.88 -24.35
N HIS A 59 21.87 -2.15 -25.09
CA HIS A 59 21.81 -2.24 -26.55
C HIS A 59 22.99 -1.56 -27.26
N ASP A 60 23.67 -0.62 -26.61
CA ASP A 60 24.84 0.09 -27.16
C ASP A 60 26.04 -0.84 -27.45
N GLY A 61 26.11 -2.00 -26.81
CA GLY A 61 27.11 -3.05 -27.11
C GLY A 61 26.80 -3.91 -28.35
N SER A 62 25.60 -3.76 -28.92
CA SER A 62 25.19 -4.38 -30.18
C SER A 62 25.21 -3.32 -31.30
N THR A 63 25.30 -3.73 -32.57
CA THR A 63 25.55 -2.87 -33.76
C THR A 63 24.55 -1.71 -34.00
N LEU A 64 23.64 -1.43 -33.08
CA LEU A 64 22.64 -0.36 -33.11
C LEU A 64 22.67 0.46 -31.81
N LEU A 65 23.23 1.67 -31.86
CA LEU A 65 23.11 2.66 -30.77
C LEU A 65 21.65 3.07 -30.61
N ILE A 66 21.04 2.77 -29.45
CA ILE A 66 19.67 3.21 -29.11
C ILE A 66 19.77 4.39 -28.13
N PRO A 67 19.65 5.65 -28.58
CA PRO A 67 19.64 6.78 -27.67
C PRO A 67 18.36 6.80 -26.84
N TYR A 68 18.48 7.14 -25.56
CA TYR A 68 17.31 7.32 -24.70
C TYR A 68 16.37 8.38 -25.28
N ARG A 69 15.09 8.02 -25.38
CA ARG A 69 14.00 8.93 -25.76
C ARG A 69 12.90 8.85 -24.71
N PRO A 70 12.30 9.97 -24.27
CA PRO A 70 11.28 9.97 -23.22
C PRO A 70 10.10 9.01 -23.46
N TYR A 71 9.72 8.78 -24.72
CA TYR A 71 8.63 7.86 -25.05
C TYR A 71 8.92 6.41 -24.67
N LEU A 72 10.21 5.99 -24.62
CA LEU A 72 10.60 4.62 -24.24
C LEU A 72 10.25 4.32 -22.79
N MET A 73 10.34 5.32 -21.91
CA MET A 73 9.90 5.21 -20.52
C MET A 73 8.39 4.99 -20.46
N THR A 74 7.61 5.76 -21.22
CA THR A 74 6.15 5.61 -21.28
C THR A 74 5.75 4.25 -21.83
N GLN A 75 6.43 3.78 -22.87
CA GLN A 75 6.22 2.45 -23.45
C GLN A 75 6.56 1.32 -22.47
N LEU A 76 7.68 1.43 -21.75
CA LEU A 76 8.04 0.47 -20.71
C LEU A 76 7.00 0.44 -19.58
N SER A 77 6.54 1.61 -19.12
CA SER A 77 5.49 1.71 -18.10
C SER A 77 4.20 1.03 -18.57
N ALA A 78 3.74 1.33 -19.78
CA ALA A 78 2.53 0.73 -20.34
C ALA A 78 2.64 -0.80 -20.48
N ALA A 79 3.78 -1.30 -20.99
CA ALA A 79 4.03 -2.74 -21.09
C ALA A 79 4.09 -3.40 -19.70
N PHE A 80 4.65 -2.72 -18.70
CA PHE A 80 4.70 -3.22 -17.33
C PHE A 80 3.31 -3.28 -16.69
N ASP A 81 2.45 -2.30 -16.93
CA ASP A 81 1.06 -2.31 -16.44
C ASP A 81 0.27 -3.49 -17.01
N VAL A 82 0.44 -3.80 -18.31
CA VAL A 82 -0.17 -4.96 -18.95
C VAL A 82 0.42 -6.26 -18.39
N TYR A 83 1.74 -6.33 -18.19
CA TYR A 83 2.39 -7.47 -17.57
C TYR A 83 1.85 -7.77 -16.16
N LEU A 84 1.69 -6.74 -15.31
CA LEU A 84 1.09 -6.89 -13.99
C LEU A 84 -0.37 -7.36 -14.07
N GLN A 85 -1.14 -6.86 -15.03
CA GLN A 85 -2.51 -7.32 -15.28
C GLN A 85 -2.58 -8.80 -15.66
N ILE A 86 -1.66 -9.27 -16.51
CA ILE A 86 -1.56 -10.68 -16.89
C ILE A 86 -1.27 -11.55 -15.67
N LEU A 87 -0.25 -11.19 -14.88
CA LEU A 87 0.09 -11.93 -13.64
C LEU A 87 -1.10 -11.99 -12.69
N GLN A 88 -1.78 -10.86 -12.49
CA GLN A 88 -2.94 -10.80 -11.62
C GLN A 88 -4.08 -11.70 -12.11
N HIS A 89 -4.38 -11.70 -13.41
CA HIS A 89 -5.42 -12.56 -13.96
C HIS A 89 -5.07 -14.04 -13.80
N ILE A 90 -3.80 -14.39 -13.94
CA ILE A 90 -3.30 -15.74 -13.64
C ILE A 90 -3.51 -16.07 -12.16
N ASP A 91 -3.13 -15.18 -11.24
CA ASP A 91 -3.30 -15.39 -9.79
C ASP A 91 -4.76 -15.54 -9.40
N GLN A 92 -5.67 -14.77 -10.02
CA GLN A 92 -7.12 -14.91 -9.82
C GLN A 92 -7.62 -16.28 -10.28
N ARG A 93 -7.23 -16.71 -11.48
CA ARG A 93 -7.60 -18.04 -12.01
C ARG A 93 -7.06 -19.16 -11.15
N LEU A 94 -5.83 -19.03 -10.68
CA LEU A 94 -5.22 -19.98 -9.74
C LEU A 94 -5.96 -19.99 -8.40
N SER A 95 -6.32 -18.81 -7.89
CA SER A 95 -7.07 -18.69 -6.63
C SER A 95 -8.43 -19.39 -6.75
N THR A 96 -9.19 -19.16 -7.80
CA THR A 96 -10.46 -19.87 -8.05
C THR A 96 -10.25 -21.38 -8.22
N ALA A 97 -9.26 -21.81 -9.00
CA ALA A 97 -8.97 -23.23 -9.18
C ALA A 97 -8.59 -23.94 -7.86
N LEU A 98 -7.91 -23.22 -6.96
CA LEU A 98 -7.51 -23.69 -5.64
C LEU A 98 -8.56 -23.41 -4.54
N LYS A 99 -9.73 -22.87 -4.89
CA LYS A 99 -10.82 -22.48 -3.96
C LYS A 99 -10.37 -21.49 -2.88
N ARG A 100 -9.57 -20.51 -3.29
CA ARG A 100 -8.97 -19.44 -2.47
C ARG A 100 -9.57 -18.07 -2.73
N ASP A 101 -10.74 -18.03 -3.37
CA ASP A 101 -11.45 -16.83 -3.81
C ASP A 101 -12.67 -16.50 -2.93
N THR A 102 -12.79 -17.14 -1.76
CA THR A 102 -13.82 -16.80 -0.78
C THR A 102 -13.54 -15.44 -0.13
N PRO A 103 -14.57 -14.73 0.38
CA PRO A 103 -14.37 -13.47 1.09
C PRO A 103 -13.35 -13.60 2.22
N ASN A 104 -12.41 -12.65 2.31
CA ASN A 104 -11.33 -12.61 3.30
C ASN A 104 -10.43 -13.86 3.32
N TRP A 105 -10.39 -14.68 2.25
CA TRP A 105 -9.60 -15.92 2.23
C TRP A 105 -8.14 -15.67 2.63
N ARG A 106 -7.49 -14.65 2.05
CA ARG A 106 -6.10 -14.33 2.38
C ARG A 106 -5.99 -13.97 3.86
N LEU A 107 -6.84 -13.08 4.37
CA LEU A 107 -6.80 -12.64 5.77
C LEU A 107 -6.87 -13.85 6.71
N LEU A 108 -7.82 -14.76 6.48
CA LEU A 108 -7.99 -16.00 7.24
C LEU A 108 -6.83 -17.01 7.13
N ASN A 109 -6.05 -16.97 6.05
CA ASN A 109 -5.04 -18.00 5.74
C ASN A 109 -3.60 -17.49 5.63
N THR A 110 -3.36 -16.18 5.78
CA THR A 110 -2.02 -15.58 5.58
C THR A 110 -1.01 -16.11 6.60
N CYS A 111 -1.44 -16.23 7.85
CA CYS A 111 -0.59 -16.66 8.95
C CYS A 111 -1.17 -17.92 9.58
N PRO A 112 -0.72 -19.12 9.14
CA PRO A 112 -1.18 -20.38 9.72
C PRO A 112 -0.99 -20.43 11.24
N ALA A 113 0.14 -19.93 11.74
CA ALA A 113 0.44 -19.90 13.17
C ALA A 113 -0.45 -18.94 14.00
N CYS A 114 -1.24 -18.07 13.37
CA CYS A 114 -2.19 -17.20 14.07
C CYS A 114 -3.65 -17.61 13.87
N PHE A 115 -4.00 -18.18 12.72
CA PHE A 115 -5.41 -18.31 12.30
C PHE A 115 -5.85 -19.73 12.01
N TYR A 116 -4.93 -20.70 12.06
CA TYR A 116 -5.28 -22.11 11.96
C TYR A 116 -5.47 -22.71 13.36
N LYS A 117 -6.72 -23.05 13.72
CA LYS A 117 -7.07 -23.64 15.02
C LYS A 117 -7.01 -25.17 14.96
N LEU A 118 -6.32 -25.80 15.91
CA LEU A 118 -6.30 -27.28 16.04
C LEU A 118 -7.53 -27.80 16.80
N GLU A 119 -7.92 -29.05 16.55
CA GLU A 119 -9.11 -29.69 17.18
C GLU A 119 -9.02 -29.69 18.72
N ASP A 120 -7.83 -29.90 19.27
CA ASP A 120 -7.55 -29.94 20.71
C ASP A 120 -6.78 -28.71 21.21
N GLU A 121 -6.85 -27.59 20.49
CA GLU A 121 -6.15 -26.37 20.91
C GLU A 121 -6.76 -25.80 22.20
N PRO A 122 -5.97 -25.60 23.26
CA PRO A 122 -6.49 -25.00 24.49
C PRO A 122 -6.97 -23.57 24.22
N ASP A 123 -7.95 -23.12 24.99
CA ASP A 123 -8.42 -21.75 24.88
C ASP A 123 -7.29 -20.76 25.19
N LEU A 124 -7.00 -19.92 24.20
CA LEU A 124 -6.01 -18.87 24.32
C LEU A 124 -6.62 -17.66 25.04
N GLY A 125 -5.81 -16.95 25.82
CA GLY A 125 -6.23 -15.68 26.43
C GLY A 125 -6.62 -14.63 25.38
N PHE A 126 -6.04 -14.71 24.18
CA PHE A 126 -6.45 -13.94 23.01
C PHE A 126 -6.45 -14.84 21.77
N ASN A 127 -7.53 -14.79 21.00
CA ASN A 127 -7.70 -15.56 19.76
C ASN A 127 -6.83 -15.04 18.62
N TRP A 128 -6.49 -13.75 18.65
CA TRP A 128 -5.63 -13.13 17.66
C TRP A 128 -4.89 -11.94 18.26
N LEU A 129 -3.66 -11.72 17.78
CA LEU A 129 -2.77 -10.65 18.24
C LEU A 129 -2.24 -9.86 17.04
N VAL A 130 -2.49 -8.56 17.06
CA VAL A 130 -2.14 -7.65 15.96
C VAL A 130 -1.42 -6.43 16.49
N SER A 131 -0.40 -5.98 15.78
CA SER A 131 0.23 -4.66 15.97
C SER A 131 -0.15 -3.74 14.83
N MET A 132 -0.51 -2.50 15.15
CA MET A 132 -0.92 -1.47 14.20
C MET A 132 -0.06 -0.23 14.35
N ASP A 133 0.30 0.39 13.23
CA ASP A 133 1.10 1.62 13.21
C ASP A 133 0.93 2.40 11.89
N GLY A 134 1.15 3.72 11.97
CA GLY A 134 1.14 4.65 10.85
C GLY A 134 2.55 5.01 10.36
N ASN A 135 2.72 5.16 9.04
CA ASN A 135 3.95 5.63 8.43
C ASN A 135 3.71 6.85 7.54
N ASN A 136 4.18 8.01 8.01
CA ASN A 136 4.06 9.32 7.33
C ASN A 136 5.21 9.62 6.34
N SER A 137 6.08 8.65 6.06
CA SER A 137 7.19 8.83 5.12
C SER A 137 6.79 8.56 3.66
N LEU A 138 5.73 7.77 3.46
CA LEU A 138 5.22 7.38 2.15
C LEU A 138 4.16 8.38 1.70
N LYS A 139 4.58 9.42 0.99
CA LYS A 139 3.73 10.55 0.59
C LYS A 139 3.60 10.65 -0.92
N ARG A 140 2.38 10.88 -1.38
CA ARG A 140 2.08 11.22 -2.77
C ARG A 140 1.55 12.65 -2.85
N TRP A 141 2.18 13.46 -3.68
CA TRP A 141 1.75 14.83 -3.90
C TRP A 141 0.37 14.90 -4.56
N ASP A 142 -0.48 15.81 -4.10
CA ASP A 142 -1.71 16.13 -4.82
C ASP A 142 -1.35 16.73 -6.20
N PRO A 143 -1.80 16.13 -7.33
CA PRO A 143 -1.56 16.67 -8.67
C PRO A 143 -1.95 18.14 -8.84
N ALA A 144 -2.98 18.61 -8.10
CA ALA A 144 -3.41 20.00 -8.11
C ALA A 144 -2.31 20.96 -7.61
N THR A 145 -1.40 20.49 -6.74
CA THR A 145 -0.24 21.25 -6.27
C THR A 145 0.67 21.70 -7.41
N TYR A 146 0.71 20.94 -8.51
CA TYR A 146 1.50 21.27 -9.70
C TYR A 146 0.68 21.94 -10.81
N GLY A 147 -0.55 22.37 -10.53
CA GLY A 147 -1.46 22.91 -11.55
C GLY A 147 -1.84 21.89 -12.63
N LYS A 148 -1.71 20.59 -12.35
CA LYS A 148 -2.07 19.51 -13.27
C LYS A 148 -3.44 18.97 -12.89
N ASN A 149 -4.27 18.72 -13.90
CA ASN A 149 -5.48 17.95 -13.69
C ASN A 149 -5.09 16.51 -13.27
N PRO A 150 -5.68 15.97 -12.19
CA PRO A 150 -5.47 14.58 -11.84
C PRO A 150 -5.88 13.72 -13.03
N ARG A 151 -5.02 12.78 -13.42
CA ARG A 151 -5.44 11.71 -14.33
C ARG A 151 -6.39 10.83 -13.54
N LEU A 152 -7.60 10.66 -14.04
CA LEU A 152 -8.55 9.74 -13.44
C LEU A 152 -7.95 8.33 -13.52
N ASP A 153 -7.58 7.78 -12.37
CA ASP A 153 -7.25 6.37 -12.25
C ASP A 153 -8.52 5.63 -11.85
N SER A 154 -9.14 4.93 -12.80
CA SER A 154 -10.34 4.13 -12.54
C SER A 154 -10.02 2.75 -11.97
N HIS A 155 -8.75 2.42 -11.76
CA HIS A 155 -8.39 1.14 -11.19
C HIS A 155 -8.79 1.11 -9.72
N LYS A 156 -9.58 0.09 -9.36
CA LYS A 156 -9.84 -0.21 -7.96
C LYS A 156 -8.64 -0.90 -7.35
N VAL A 157 -8.49 -0.76 -6.04
CA VAL A 157 -7.49 -1.52 -5.31
C VAL A 157 -7.76 -3.01 -5.49
N ARG A 158 -6.73 -3.72 -5.97
CA ARG A 158 -6.89 -5.07 -6.53
C ARG A 158 -6.55 -6.18 -5.55
N SER A 159 -6.04 -5.83 -4.37
CA SER A 159 -5.71 -6.78 -3.30
C SER A 159 -6.60 -6.55 -2.08
N ASP A 160 -6.85 -7.62 -1.34
CA ASP A 160 -7.66 -7.63 -0.13
C ASP A 160 -6.86 -7.25 1.13
N PHE A 161 -5.69 -6.62 0.96
CA PHE A 161 -4.99 -5.95 2.05
C PHE A 161 -5.66 -4.63 2.40
N TRP A 162 -6.20 -3.93 1.42
CA TRP A 162 -6.62 -2.56 1.57
C TRP A 162 -8.06 -2.42 2.06
N ILE A 163 -8.26 -1.54 3.02
CA ILE A 163 -9.58 -1.06 3.43
C ILE A 163 -9.89 0.19 2.62
N ASP A 164 -11.01 0.18 1.91
CA ASP A 164 -11.45 1.31 1.09
C ASP A 164 -11.58 2.60 1.92
N PRO A 165 -11.21 3.77 1.34
CA PRO A 165 -11.34 5.06 2.00
C PRO A 165 -12.74 5.33 2.57
N ASP A 166 -13.78 4.99 1.80
CA ASP A 166 -15.18 5.16 2.22
C ASP A 166 -15.52 4.33 3.47
N THR A 167 -14.85 3.19 3.67
CA THR A 167 -15.03 2.37 4.88
C THR A 167 -14.30 2.97 6.06
N VAL A 168 -13.11 3.55 5.84
CA VAL A 168 -12.36 4.26 6.87
C VAL A 168 -13.09 5.52 7.32
N ASP A 169 -13.68 6.27 6.40
CA ASP A 169 -14.33 7.55 6.67
C ASP A 169 -15.65 7.42 7.44
N LYS A 170 -16.22 6.23 7.55
CA LYS A 170 -17.34 5.97 8.48
C LYS A 170 -16.96 6.27 9.93
N PHE A 171 -15.69 6.04 10.28
CA PHE A 171 -15.14 6.30 11.61
C PHE A 171 -14.62 7.74 11.77
N SER A 172 -14.82 8.60 10.75
CA SER A 172 -14.45 10.02 10.86
C SER A 172 -15.38 10.73 11.84
N GLY A 173 -14.80 11.40 12.84
CA GLY A 173 -15.55 12.18 13.83
C GLY A 173 -16.20 11.37 14.96
N GLU A 174 -16.04 10.04 15.01
CA GLU A 174 -16.46 9.21 16.15
C GLU A 174 -15.72 9.59 17.45
N VAL A 175 -14.51 10.13 17.29
CA VAL A 175 -13.68 10.62 18.38
C VAL A 175 -13.78 12.13 18.45
N ARG A 176 -14.36 12.68 19.53
CA ARG A 176 -14.33 14.12 19.76
C ARG A 176 -12.88 14.55 19.97
N ALA A 177 -12.35 15.34 19.03
CA ALA A 177 -11.11 16.08 19.24
C ALA A 177 -11.28 16.89 20.52
N HIS A 178 -10.55 16.51 21.58
CA HIS A 178 -10.48 17.36 22.75
C HIS A 178 -9.75 18.61 22.30
N ALA A 179 -10.45 19.75 22.35
CA ALA A 179 -9.86 21.06 22.13
C ALA A 179 -8.80 21.26 23.22
N VAL A 180 -7.56 20.90 22.92
CA VAL A 180 -6.42 21.34 23.72
C VAL A 180 -6.29 22.82 23.41
N SER A 181 -6.66 23.65 24.38
CA SER A 181 -6.42 25.08 24.39
C SER A 181 -4.98 25.36 23.94
N ASP A 182 -4.84 26.04 22.81
CA ASP A 182 -3.59 26.55 22.23
C ASP A 182 -2.94 27.57 23.18
N THR A 183 -2.31 27.09 24.25
CA THR A 183 -1.39 27.89 25.06
C THR A 183 -0.36 26.95 25.68
N LEU A 184 0.68 26.62 24.93
CA LEU A 184 1.93 26.15 25.52
C LEU A 184 3.01 27.18 25.20
N ASN A 185 3.21 28.08 26.15
CA ASN A 185 4.47 28.79 26.31
C ASN A 185 5.58 27.76 26.53
N ASP A 186 6.65 27.92 25.78
CA ASP A 186 7.91 27.18 25.90
C ASP A 186 8.66 27.63 27.15
N GLU A 187 8.16 27.26 28.32
CA GLU A 187 8.91 27.40 29.57
C GLU A 187 8.96 26.05 30.30
N THR A 188 10.18 25.65 30.63
CA THR A 188 10.51 24.51 31.49
C THR A 188 9.88 24.73 32.87
N VAL A 189 8.72 24.10 33.13
CA VAL A 189 8.09 24.17 34.45
C VAL A 189 8.53 22.99 35.33
N GLU A 190 9.04 23.38 36.49
CA GLU A 190 9.48 22.54 37.60
C GLU A 190 8.42 21.55 38.10
N THR A 191 8.94 20.46 38.66
CA THR A 191 8.28 19.34 39.34
C THR A 191 7.07 19.70 40.20
N ASN A 192 5.87 19.33 39.74
CA ASN A 192 4.69 19.07 40.57
C ASN A 192 4.31 17.57 40.46
N PRO A 193 3.94 16.88 41.55
CA PRO A 193 3.65 15.44 41.55
C PRO A 193 2.19 15.17 41.12
N ALA A 194 1.79 15.65 39.95
CA ALA A 194 0.57 15.15 39.30
C ALA A 194 0.89 13.84 38.56
N PRO A 195 -0.02 12.85 38.50
CA PRO A 195 0.20 11.66 37.70
C PRO A 195 0.34 12.06 36.23
N PHE A 196 1.57 12.00 35.72
CA PHE A 196 1.88 12.34 34.33
C PHE A 196 1.09 11.45 33.37
N SER A 197 0.43 12.05 32.38
CA SER A 197 -0.19 11.27 31.33
C SER A 197 0.90 10.84 30.34
N CYS A 198 0.79 9.61 29.82
CA CYS A 198 1.73 9.11 28.82
C CYS A 198 1.91 10.09 27.64
N THR A 199 0.84 10.80 27.25
CA THR A 199 0.81 11.78 26.16
C THR A 199 1.70 12.99 26.40
N ASP A 200 2.03 13.31 27.66
CA ASP A 200 2.87 14.47 28.01
C ASP A 200 4.37 14.22 27.74
N ARG A 201 4.79 12.95 27.65
CA ARG A 201 6.19 12.56 27.40
C ARG A 201 6.49 12.26 25.94
N TRP A 202 5.51 11.80 25.17
CA TRP A 202 5.73 11.29 23.82
C TRP A 202 5.28 12.31 22.76
N LYS A 203 6.25 13.05 22.20
CA LYS A 203 6.06 14.12 21.19
C LYS A 203 5.60 13.61 19.80
N ASN A 204 5.47 12.30 19.60
CA ASN A 204 5.00 11.71 18.34
C ASN A 204 3.53 12.03 18.06
N ALA A 205 2.73 12.31 19.10
CA ALA A 205 1.43 12.97 18.98
C ALA A 205 1.60 14.49 18.72
N GLY A 206 2.40 14.83 17.71
CA GLY A 206 2.93 16.17 17.49
C GLY A 206 1.87 17.24 17.18
N PRO A 207 2.20 18.53 17.38
CA PRO A 207 1.26 19.65 17.35
C PRO A 207 0.66 19.90 15.95
N GLU A 208 -0.47 20.62 15.95
CA GLU A 208 -1.34 20.89 14.79
C GLU A 208 -0.63 21.49 13.54
N ILE A 209 0.58 22.01 13.70
CA ILE A 209 1.41 22.55 12.60
C ILE A 209 1.64 21.50 11.49
N GLN A 210 1.71 20.21 11.84
CA GLN A 210 1.82 19.14 10.83
C GLN A 210 0.53 18.92 10.03
N LYS A 211 -0.65 19.28 10.56
CA LYS A 211 -1.95 19.10 9.87
C LYS A 211 -2.04 19.91 8.57
N LYS A 212 -1.51 21.15 8.55
CA LYS A 212 -1.43 21.97 7.33
C LYS A 212 -0.45 21.44 6.30
N MET A 213 0.59 20.71 6.74
CA MET A 213 1.53 20.08 5.82
C MET A 213 0.91 18.87 5.12
N PHE A 214 -0.05 18.17 5.75
CA PHE A 214 -0.66 16.99 5.12
C PHE A 214 -1.62 17.33 3.97
N SER A 215 -2.18 18.53 3.92
CA SER A 215 -3.14 18.90 2.87
C SER A 215 -2.53 19.09 1.48
N ILE A 216 -1.19 19.11 1.36
CA ILE A 216 -0.48 19.16 0.06
C ILE A 216 -0.30 17.75 -0.55
N PHE A 217 -0.53 16.72 0.25
CA PHE A 217 -0.42 15.33 -0.16
C PHE A 217 -1.80 14.74 -0.34
N ASP A 218 -1.98 13.94 -1.38
CA ASP A 218 -3.21 13.18 -1.58
C ASP A 218 -3.23 12.01 -0.60
N GLU A 219 -2.24 11.13 -0.68
CA GLU A 219 -1.85 10.20 0.38
C GLU A 219 -0.69 10.78 1.19
N SER A 220 -0.92 10.99 2.48
CA SER A 220 0.02 11.51 3.45
C SER A 220 0.84 10.43 4.17
N GLY A 221 0.42 9.17 4.05
CA GLY A 221 1.04 8.02 4.69
C GLY A 221 0.28 6.73 4.42
N ILE A 222 0.73 5.65 5.05
CA ILE A 222 0.04 4.36 5.10
C ILE A 222 -0.16 3.95 6.56
N PHE A 223 -1.29 3.34 6.87
CA PHE A 223 -1.55 2.74 8.17
C PHE A 223 -1.74 1.24 8.02
N ILE A 224 -0.97 0.44 8.76
CA ILE A 224 -0.93 -1.01 8.58
C ILE A 224 -1.22 -1.77 9.86
N ALA A 225 -1.75 -2.97 9.70
CA ALA A 225 -1.89 -3.98 10.75
C ALA A 225 -1.11 -5.22 10.38
N SER A 226 -0.34 -5.76 11.32
CA SER A 226 0.42 -6.98 11.14
C SER A 226 0.20 -7.93 12.31
N CYS A 227 0.24 -9.24 12.04
CA CYS A 227 0.21 -10.21 13.13
C CYS A 227 1.57 -10.28 13.84
N ARG A 228 1.62 -10.95 15.00
CA ARG A 228 2.87 -11.18 15.75
C ARG A 228 4.01 -11.86 14.95
N HIS A 229 3.67 -12.57 13.86
CA HIS A 229 4.64 -13.21 12.96
C HIS A 229 5.01 -12.33 11.75
N ARG A 230 4.69 -11.03 11.79
CA ARG A 230 5.05 -9.99 10.80
C ARG A 230 4.41 -10.14 9.42
N PHE A 231 3.33 -10.92 9.33
CA PHE A 231 2.50 -10.88 8.14
C PHE A 231 1.60 -9.66 8.19
N VAL A 232 1.62 -8.85 7.13
CA VAL A 232 0.67 -7.76 6.94
C VAL A 232 -0.73 -8.36 6.80
N LEU A 233 -1.66 -7.88 7.60
CA LEU A 233 -3.05 -8.32 7.59
C LEU A 233 -3.91 -7.34 6.83
N LEU A 234 -3.84 -6.05 7.17
CA LEU A 234 -4.65 -4.99 6.59
C LEU A 234 -3.79 -3.73 6.42
N ALA A 235 -4.18 -2.90 5.48
CA ALA A 235 -3.60 -1.60 5.20
C ALA A 235 -4.71 -0.62 4.84
N CYS A 236 -4.48 0.67 5.09
CA CYS A 236 -5.30 1.75 4.56
C CYS A 236 -4.42 2.96 4.29
N ASP A 237 -4.77 3.71 3.24
CA ASP A 237 -4.09 4.96 2.94
C ASP A 237 -4.51 6.02 3.97
N MET A 238 -3.52 6.76 4.46
CA MET A 238 -3.78 7.97 5.20
C MET A 238 -3.96 9.10 4.18
N ILE A 239 -5.16 9.65 4.11
CA ILE A 239 -5.53 10.61 3.06
C ILE A 239 -5.59 12.00 3.67
N ARG A 240 -4.72 12.90 3.17
CA ARG A 240 -4.66 14.32 3.54
C ARG A 240 -4.59 14.58 5.06
N SER A 241 -4.11 13.61 5.84
CA SER A 241 -4.09 13.68 7.31
C SER A 241 -2.86 13.03 7.93
N GLY A 242 -2.54 13.39 9.16
CA GLY A 242 -1.70 12.54 10.01
C GLY A 242 -2.46 11.29 10.45
N GLU A 243 -1.92 10.60 11.44
CA GLU A 243 -2.56 9.41 12.02
C GLU A 243 -3.77 9.84 12.84
N LEU A 244 -4.97 9.47 12.37
CA LEU A 244 -6.25 9.73 13.02
C LEU A 244 -6.83 8.42 13.53
N ALA A 245 -7.62 8.49 14.61
CA ALA A 245 -8.27 7.32 15.21
C ALA A 245 -9.15 6.50 14.24
N LYS A 246 -9.63 7.12 13.15
CA LYS A 246 -10.41 6.42 12.11
C LYS A 246 -9.66 5.23 11.48
N TYR A 247 -8.33 5.30 11.36
CA TYR A 247 -7.53 4.23 10.75
C TYR A 247 -7.48 2.95 11.61
N PRO A 248 -7.03 3.00 12.88
CA PRO A 248 -7.07 1.83 13.76
C PRO A 248 -8.52 1.35 14.00
N LEU A 249 -9.52 2.24 14.09
CA LEU A 249 -10.92 1.83 14.24
C LEU A 249 -11.42 1.00 13.05
N ALA A 250 -11.17 1.47 11.82
CA ALA A 250 -11.57 0.74 10.61
C ALA A 250 -10.88 -0.62 10.49
N ILE A 251 -9.60 -0.71 10.86
CA ILE A 251 -8.88 -1.99 10.92
C ILE A 251 -9.50 -2.91 11.98
N VAL A 252 -9.74 -2.42 13.19
CA VAL A 252 -10.31 -3.23 14.28
C VAL A 252 -11.70 -3.75 13.92
N ASP A 253 -12.56 -2.93 13.33
CA ASP A 253 -13.87 -3.35 12.83
C ASP A 253 -13.74 -4.50 11.82
N LYS A 254 -12.84 -4.36 10.85
CA LYS A 254 -12.57 -5.41 9.85
C LYS A 254 -12.02 -6.70 10.48
N LEU A 255 -11.13 -6.59 11.46
CA LEU A 255 -10.57 -7.74 12.20
C LEU A 255 -11.65 -8.45 13.02
N LEU A 256 -12.50 -7.70 13.73
CA LEU A 256 -13.62 -8.26 14.50
C LEU A 256 -14.64 -8.96 13.60
N ALA A 257 -14.95 -8.37 12.45
CA ALA A 257 -15.84 -8.98 11.46
C ALA A 257 -15.27 -10.27 10.85
N THR A 258 -13.93 -10.41 10.81
CA THR A 258 -13.27 -11.57 10.18
C THR A 258 -12.95 -12.69 11.18
N TYR A 259 -12.39 -12.35 12.34
CA TYR A 259 -11.89 -13.31 13.32
C TYR A 259 -12.78 -13.45 14.56
N GLY A 260 -13.76 -12.56 14.74
CA GLY A 260 -14.60 -12.52 15.93
C GLY A 260 -13.92 -11.86 17.13
N LYS A 261 -14.58 -11.98 18.27
CA LYS A 261 -14.18 -11.34 19.54
C LYS A 261 -12.97 -12.05 20.18
N GLY A 262 -12.37 -11.40 21.18
CA GLY A 262 -11.25 -11.95 21.96
C GLY A 262 -9.88 -11.70 21.33
N GLY A 263 -9.76 -10.69 20.48
CA GLY A 263 -8.46 -10.21 19.98
C GLY A 263 -7.79 -9.22 20.92
N ALA A 264 -6.47 -9.09 20.77
CA ALA A 264 -5.72 -7.98 21.35
C ALA A 264 -4.88 -7.25 20.29
N CYS A 265 -4.82 -5.94 20.47
CA CYS A 265 -4.19 -4.99 19.57
C CYS A 265 -3.09 -4.22 20.30
N ALA A 266 -1.87 -4.24 19.76
CA ALA A 266 -0.81 -3.32 20.14
C ALA A 266 -0.83 -2.11 19.21
N TYR A 267 -0.77 -0.91 19.79
CA TYR A 267 -0.82 0.35 19.08
C TYR A 267 0.13 1.33 19.77
N ASP A 268 0.88 2.11 18.99
CA ASP A 268 1.78 3.11 19.56
C ASP A 268 0.97 4.15 20.33
N ILE A 269 1.37 4.41 21.57
CA ILE A 269 0.64 5.29 22.51
C ILE A 269 -0.84 4.87 22.67
N GLY A 270 -1.10 3.57 22.87
CA GLY A 270 -2.45 3.04 23.12
C GLY A 270 -3.23 3.75 24.25
N CYS A 271 -2.55 4.41 25.18
CA CYS A 271 -3.17 5.25 26.22
C CYS A 271 -3.79 6.57 25.70
N ALA A 272 -3.36 7.09 24.55
CA ALA A 272 -4.03 8.18 23.84
C ALA A 272 -5.27 7.65 23.13
N PHE A 273 -5.15 6.47 22.51
CA PHE A 273 -6.25 5.78 21.85
C PHE A 273 -7.32 5.28 22.82
N THR A 274 -6.98 4.87 24.04
CA THR A 274 -7.97 4.42 25.04
C THR A 274 -8.94 5.55 25.46
N LYS A 275 -8.57 6.81 25.21
CA LYS A 275 -9.41 7.98 25.49
C LYS A 275 -10.42 8.28 24.39
N THR A 276 -10.35 7.59 23.25
CA THR A 276 -11.22 7.78 22.09
C THR A 276 -12.40 6.84 22.14
#